data_AF-X0W9D1-F1
#
_entry.id   AF-X0W9D1-F1
#
_cell.length_a   1.000
_cell.length_b   1.000
_cell.length_c   1.000
_cell.angle_alpha   90.00
_cell.angle_beta   90.00
_cell.angle_gamma   90.00
#
_symmetry.space_group_name_H-M   'P 1'
#
loop_
_entity.id
_entity.type
_entity.pdbx_description
1 polymer ?
#
loop_
_entity_poly.entity_id
_entity_poly.type
_entity_poly.pdbx_seq_one_letter_code
_entity_poly.pdbx_strand_id
1 'polypeptide(L)'
;TSVADEAPEVTATVISYDNYVTILDEETLKAWIAKLEKAPVFAFDTETDSLDNISANLVGLSFAIEPGVAAYIPVAHDYLDAPDQISRERALELLKPLLEDEKALKVGQNLKYDRGILANYGIELRGIAFDTMLESYILNSVAGRHDMDSLAERWLKHKTITFEEIAGKGKNQLTFNQIALEEAGRYAAEDADVTLQLHLKMWPDLQKHKGPLNVFENIEMPLVPVLSRIERNGVKIDPKVLHNHSEELTLRLAELE
;
A
#
# COMPACT_ATOMS: atom_id res chain seq x y z
N THR A 1 -5.84 -9.10 43.09
CA THR A 1 -5.66 -7.70 42.70
C THR A 1 -5.15 -7.69 41.28
N SER A 2 -6.05 -7.53 40.32
CA SER A 2 -5.72 -7.46 38.89
C SER A 2 -4.98 -6.15 38.64
N VAL A 3 -3.69 -6.25 38.34
CA VAL A 3 -2.97 -5.15 37.71
C VAL A 3 -3.56 -5.09 36.30
N ALA A 4 -4.47 -4.15 36.08
CA ALA A 4 -4.78 -3.74 34.73
C ALA A 4 -3.48 -3.12 34.21
N ASP A 5 -2.84 -3.79 33.25
CA ASP A 5 -1.78 -3.17 32.46
C ASP A 5 -2.39 -1.93 31.81
N GLU A 6 -2.08 -0.76 32.38
CA GLU A 6 -2.38 0.52 31.74
C GLU A 6 -1.64 0.50 30.40
N ALA A 7 -2.41 0.51 29.31
CA ALA A 7 -1.85 0.64 27.97
C ALA A 7 -0.99 1.92 27.95
N PRO A 8 0.26 1.85 27.48
CA PRO A 8 1.13 3.02 27.48
C PRO A 8 0.46 4.19 26.75
N GLU A 9 0.54 5.37 27.36
CA GLU A 9 -0.03 6.59 26.80
C GLU A 9 0.71 6.92 25.49
N VAL A 10 0.04 6.68 24.36
CA VAL A 10 0.61 6.94 23.04
C VAL A 10 0.62 8.45 22.82
N THR A 11 1.79 9.07 22.89
CA THR A 11 1.97 10.49 22.58
C THR A 11 1.66 10.73 21.10
N ALA A 12 0.87 11.77 20.82
CA ALA A 12 0.53 12.17 19.46
C ALA A 12 1.79 12.50 18.66
N THR A 13 1.94 11.88 17.50
CA THR A 13 3.00 12.23 16.57
C THR A 13 2.51 13.40 15.71
N VAL A 14 3.28 14.49 15.65
CA VAL A 14 2.98 15.60 14.73
C VAL A 14 3.51 15.20 13.35
N ILE A 15 2.61 14.93 12.42
CA ILE A 15 2.96 14.71 11.01
C ILE A 15 2.97 16.07 10.31
N SER A 16 4.09 16.42 9.69
CA SER A 16 4.24 17.63 8.89
C SER A 16 4.37 17.24 7.42
N TYR A 17 3.68 18.00 6.58
CA TYR A 17 3.69 17.85 5.13
C TYR A 17 4.77 18.72 4.45
N ASP A 18 5.47 19.56 5.22
CA ASP A 18 6.34 20.63 4.71
C ASP A 18 7.53 20.09 3.89
N ASN A 19 7.90 18.83 4.12
CA ASN A 19 9.05 18.17 3.49
C ASN A 19 8.63 17.14 2.42
N TYR A 20 7.34 17.04 2.11
CA TYR A 20 6.89 16.18 1.03
C TYR A 20 7.20 16.85 -0.30
N VAL A 21 7.78 16.08 -1.23
CA VAL A 21 8.18 16.61 -2.54
C VAL A 21 7.52 15.83 -3.67
N THR A 22 6.94 16.57 -4.62
CA THR A 22 6.51 16.05 -5.91
C THR A 22 7.71 16.03 -6.86
N ILE A 23 8.17 14.83 -7.23
CA ILE A 23 9.34 14.64 -8.10
C ILE A 23 8.91 14.63 -9.56
N LEU A 24 9.24 15.71 -10.29
CA LEU A 24 8.87 15.88 -11.71
C LEU A 24 10.04 15.74 -12.69
N ASP A 25 11.27 15.55 -12.19
CA ASP A 25 12.47 15.48 -13.01
C ASP A 25 13.38 14.29 -12.64
N GLU A 26 14.12 13.79 -13.63
CA GLU A 26 15.01 12.64 -13.45
C GLU A 26 16.18 12.89 -12.48
N GLU A 27 16.65 14.13 -12.35
CA GLU A 27 17.79 14.45 -11.48
C GLU A 27 17.38 14.24 -10.02
N THR A 28 16.24 14.80 -9.64
CA THR A 28 15.63 14.63 -8.31
C THR A 28 15.28 13.16 -8.04
N LEU A 29 14.70 12.45 -9.02
CA LEU A 29 14.40 11.02 -8.86
C LEU A 29 15.67 10.20 -8.60
N LYS A 30 16.75 10.43 -9.36
CA LYS A 30 18.04 9.72 -9.15
C LYS A 30 18.65 10.07 -7.80
N ALA A 31 18.53 11.32 -7.34
CA ALA A 31 18.97 11.71 -6.01
C ALA A 31 18.20 10.97 -4.90
N TRP A 32 16.90 10.74 -5.08
CA TRP A 32 16.09 9.94 -4.17
C TRP A 32 16.45 8.45 -4.20
N ILE A 33 16.65 7.86 -5.37
CA ILE A 33 17.14 6.47 -5.49
C ILE A 33 18.44 6.28 -4.71
N ALA A 34 19.42 7.18 -4.87
CA ALA A 34 20.70 7.08 -4.16
C ALA A 34 20.58 7.21 -2.63
N LYS A 35 19.51 7.85 -2.11
CA LYS A 35 19.18 7.86 -0.68
C LYS A 35 18.53 6.55 -0.26
N LEU A 36 17.55 6.06 -1.04
CA LEU A 36 16.84 4.81 -0.80
C LEU A 36 17.77 3.60 -0.76
N GLU A 37 18.76 3.53 -1.66
CA GLU A 37 19.77 2.46 -1.71
C GLU A 37 20.63 2.36 -0.43
N LYS A 38 20.72 3.45 0.35
CA LYS A 38 21.51 3.51 1.59
C LYS A 38 20.66 3.43 2.85
N ALA A 39 19.33 3.53 2.70
CA ALA A 39 18.42 3.47 3.83
C ALA A 39 18.38 2.04 4.40
N PRO A 40 18.33 1.87 5.73
CA PRO A 40 18.25 0.54 6.33
C PRO A 40 16.96 -0.19 5.94
N VAL A 41 15.87 0.57 5.84
CA VAL A 41 14.56 0.20 5.32
C VAL A 41 13.94 1.48 4.73
N PHE A 42 12.98 1.36 3.82
CA PHE A 42 12.18 2.49 3.35
C PHE A 42 10.74 2.07 3.13
N ALA A 43 9.80 3.00 3.32
CA ALA A 43 8.42 2.76 2.92
C ALA A 43 8.23 3.02 1.43
N PHE A 44 7.37 2.21 0.81
CA PHE A 44 7.06 2.23 -0.61
C PHE A 44 5.58 1.94 -0.80
N ASP A 45 4.96 2.69 -1.72
CA ASP A 45 3.55 2.55 -2.05
C ASP A 45 3.27 2.92 -3.53
N THR A 46 2.14 2.44 -4.07
CA THR A 46 1.73 2.65 -5.46
C THR A 46 0.31 3.22 -5.59
N GLU A 47 0.17 4.23 -6.45
CA GLU A 47 -1.11 4.84 -6.75
C GLU A 47 -1.62 4.41 -8.13
N THR A 48 -2.92 4.11 -8.22
CA THR A 48 -3.51 3.46 -9.40
C THR A 48 -4.88 4.03 -9.78
N ASP A 49 -5.32 3.78 -11.01
CA ASP A 49 -6.62 4.24 -11.51
C ASP A 49 -7.81 3.31 -11.17
N SER A 50 -7.57 2.17 -10.51
CA SER A 50 -8.58 1.15 -10.24
C SER A 50 -8.12 0.23 -9.10
N LEU A 51 -9.06 -0.31 -8.33
CA LEU A 51 -8.79 -1.36 -7.34
C LEU A 51 -8.60 -2.75 -7.98
N ASP A 52 -8.96 -2.92 -9.27
CA ASP A 52 -8.78 -4.19 -9.99
C ASP A 52 -7.32 -4.39 -10.41
N ASN A 53 -6.55 -5.06 -9.57
CA ASN A 53 -5.09 -5.20 -9.70
C ASN A 53 -4.58 -5.64 -11.10
N ILE A 54 -5.33 -6.48 -11.82
CA ILE A 54 -4.86 -7.01 -13.12
C ILE A 54 -5.01 -6.00 -14.26
N SER A 55 -5.99 -5.09 -14.19
CA SER A 55 -6.27 -4.08 -15.22
C SER A 55 -5.93 -2.65 -14.80
N ALA A 56 -5.64 -2.45 -13.51
CA ALA A 56 -5.21 -1.17 -12.96
C ALA A 56 -3.89 -0.70 -13.61
N ASN A 57 -3.86 0.59 -13.93
CA ASN A 57 -2.67 1.27 -14.39
C ASN A 57 -2.01 2.00 -13.24
N LEU A 58 -0.68 1.93 -13.18
CA LEU A 58 0.13 2.76 -12.29
C LEU A 58 0.03 4.23 -12.72
N VAL A 59 -0.33 5.08 -11.75
CA VAL A 59 -0.48 6.53 -11.88
C VAL A 59 0.68 7.27 -11.19
N GLY A 60 1.19 6.74 -10.07
CA GLY A 60 2.36 7.27 -9.39
C GLY A 60 2.91 6.31 -8.34
N LEU A 61 4.06 6.66 -7.77
CA LEU A 61 4.70 5.91 -6.68
C LEU A 61 5.10 6.88 -5.57
N SER A 62 5.07 6.42 -4.33
CA SER A 62 5.56 7.20 -3.20
C SER A 62 6.58 6.42 -2.37
N PHE A 63 7.45 7.18 -1.70
CA PHE A 63 8.51 6.65 -0.87
C PHE A 63 8.70 7.50 0.37
N ALA A 64 9.04 6.87 1.50
CA ALA A 64 9.55 7.56 2.68
C ALA A 64 10.84 6.91 3.18
N ILE A 65 11.85 7.74 3.44
CA ILE A 65 13.17 7.29 3.90
C ILE A 65 13.38 7.53 5.39
N GLU A 66 12.73 8.55 5.94
CA GLU A 66 12.74 8.91 7.35
C GLU A 66 11.37 9.52 7.71
N PRO A 67 10.93 9.48 8.99
CA PRO A 67 9.70 10.13 9.43
C PRO A 67 9.65 11.61 9.01
N GLY A 68 8.59 12.00 8.30
CA GLY A 68 8.41 13.34 7.75
C GLY A 68 9.30 13.65 6.54
N VAL A 69 9.94 12.67 5.91
CA VAL A 69 10.72 12.82 4.68
C VAL A 69 10.23 11.82 3.64
N ALA A 70 9.22 12.25 2.88
CA ALA A 70 8.56 11.45 1.85
C ALA A 70 8.49 12.18 0.51
N ALA A 71 8.25 11.42 -0.55
CA ALA A 71 8.11 11.95 -1.90
C ALA A 71 7.03 11.21 -2.68
N TYR A 72 6.43 11.92 -3.62
CA TYR A 72 5.52 11.39 -4.62
C TYR A 72 6.10 11.58 -6.03
N ILE A 73 6.01 10.54 -6.86
CA ILE A 73 6.48 10.51 -8.24
C ILE A 73 5.26 10.27 -9.14
N PRO A 74 4.59 11.35 -9.63
CA PRO A 74 3.52 11.22 -10.61
C PRO A 74 4.09 10.80 -11.97
N VAL A 75 3.44 9.83 -12.63
CA VAL A 75 3.90 9.30 -13.92
C VAL A 75 2.83 9.18 -14.99
N ALA A 76 1.56 9.28 -14.62
CA ALA A 76 0.44 9.15 -15.56
C ALA A 76 -0.82 9.91 -15.12
N HIS A 77 -0.66 11.09 -14.51
CA HIS A 77 -1.77 12.04 -14.38
C HIS A 77 -2.07 12.66 -15.74
N ASP A 78 -3.34 12.64 -16.16
CA ASP A 78 -3.77 12.98 -17.52
C ASP A 78 -4.98 13.95 -17.56
N TYR A 79 -5.24 14.64 -16.45
CA TYR A 79 -6.21 15.73 -16.43
C TYR A 79 -5.81 16.90 -17.36
N LEU A 80 -6.78 17.74 -17.70
CA LEU A 80 -6.57 18.89 -18.58
C LEU A 80 -5.48 19.82 -18.01
N ASP A 81 -4.46 20.12 -18.82
CA ASP A 81 -3.30 20.93 -18.44
C ASP A 81 -2.46 20.33 -17.30
N ALA A 82 -2.46 19.00 -17.14
CA ALA A 82 -1.54 18.31 -16.24
C ALA A 82 -0.08 18.70 -16.55
N PRO A 83 0.73 19.07 -15.54
CA PRO A 83 2.15 19.38 -15.75
C PRO A 83 2.94 18.22 -16.35
N ASP A 84 4.09 18.55 -16.94
CA ASP A 84 5.06 17.56 -17.39
C ASP A 84 5.49 16.67 -16.22
N GLN A 85 5.55 15.36 -16.48
CA GLN A 85 5.88 14.31 -15.52
C GLN A 85 6.97 13.42 -16.10
N ILE A 86 7.71 12.72 -15.24
CA ILE A 86 8.57 11.62 -15.70
C ILE A 86 7.65 10.54 -16.27
N SER A 87 7.90 10.06 -17.49
CA SER A 87 7.07 8.99 -18.05
C SER A 87 7.14 7.74 -17.20
N ARG A 88 6.03 7.00 -17.10
CA ARG A 88 5.94 5.75 -16.35
C ARG A 88 7.04 4.77 -16.71
N GLU A 89 7.30 4.58 -18.00
CA GLU A 89 8.33 3.67 -18.48
C GLU A 89 9.71 4.09 -17.97
N ARG A 90 10.00 5.39 -17.99
CA ARG A 90 11.29 5.92 -17.55
C ARG A 90 11.48 5.84 -16.04
N ALA A 91 10.46 6.20 -15.27
CA ALA A 91 10.47 6.08 -13.81
C ALA A 91 10.65 4.61 -13.38
N LEU A 92 9.89 3.69 -13.99
CA LEU A 92 9.98 2.27 -13.71
C LEU A 92 11.33 1.66 -14.12
N GLU A 93 11.92 2.06 -15.25
CA GLU A 93 13.27 1.62 -15.64
C GLU A 93 14.31 2.00 -14.57
N LEU A 94 14.25 3.25 -14.08
CA LEU A 94 15.19 3.77 -13.08
C LEU A 94 14.98 3.12 -11.70
N LEU A 95 13.73 2.88 -11.30
CA LEU A 95 13.37 2.29 -10.01
C LEU A 95 13.52 0.76 -9.98
N LYS A 96 13.47 0.09 -11.14
CA LYS A 96 13.48 -1.38 -11.23
C LYS A 96 14.64 -2.02 -10.47
N PRO A 97 15.91 -1.59 -10.57
CA PRO A 97 17.00 -2.19 -9.81
C PRO A 97 16.77 -2.19 -8.30
N LEU A 98 16.27 -1.07 -7.74
CA LEU A 98 15.96 -0.93 -6.32
C LEU A 98 14.77 -1.83 -5.91
N LEU A 99 13.70 -1.85 -6.71
CA LEU A 99 12.49 -2.62 -6.42
C LEU A 99 12.75 -4.14 -6.52
N GLU A 100 13.59 -4.57 -7.46
CA GLU A 100 13.94 -5.97 -7.68
C GLU A 100 15.07 -6.50 -6.80
N ASP A 101 15.78 -5.62 -6.07
CA ASP A 101 16.80 -6.02 -5.11
C ASP A 101 16.18 -6.58 -3.82
N GLU A 102 16.57 -7.81 -3.46
CA GLU A 102 16.15 -8.45 -2.21
C GLU A 102 16.84 -7.89 -0.97
N LYS A 103 17.93 -7.13 -1.12
CA LYS A 103 18.66 -6.50 0.00
C LYS A 103 18.13 -5.12 0.35
N ALA A 104 17.53 -4.43 -0.63
CA ALA A 104 16.73 -3.24 -0.38
C ALA A 104 15.41 -3.65 0.30
N LEU A 105 15.29 -3.42 1.61
CA LEU A 105 14.14 -3.85 2.41
C LEU A 105 13.02 -2.80 2.36
N LYS A 106 11.82 -3.23 1.98
CA LYS A 106 10.63 -2.39 1.85
C LYS A 106 9.65 -2.60 3.00
N VAL A 107 9.08 -1.49 3.43
CA VAL A 107 7.91 -1.39 4.30
C VAL A 107 6.73 -0.94 3.44
N GLY A 108 5.54 -1.48 3.66
CA GLY A 108 4.33 -1.04 2.98
C GLY A 108 3.09 -1.39 3.80
N GLN A 109 1.95 -0.88 3.39
CA GLN A 109 0.65 -1.30 3.90
C GLN A 109 -0.02 -2.16 2.81
N ASN A 110 -0.26 -3.45 3.09
CA ASN A 110 -0.85 -4.38 2.12
C ASN A 110 -0.02 -4.52 0.82
N LEU A 111 1.28 -4.81 0.96
CA LEU A 111 2.27 -4.98 -0.12
C LEU A 111 1.90 -6.02 -1.19
N LYS A 112 0.91 -6.88 -0.89
CA LYS A 112 0.30 -7.80 -1.86
C LYS A 112 -0.20 -7.05 -3.10
N TYR A 113 -0.82 -5.88 -2.90
CA TYR A 113 -1.38 -5.05 -3.95
C TYR A 113 -0.28 -4.44 -4.82
N ASP A 114 0.67 -3.72 -4.22
CA ASP A 114 1.78 -3.04 -4.90
C ASP A 114 2.63 -4.01 -5.73
N ARG A 115 2.93 -5.18 -5.14
CA ARG A 115 3.64 -6.24 -5.83
C ARG A 115 2.88 -6.73 -7.07
N GLY A 116 1.55 -6.76 -7.01
CA GLY A 116 0.71 -7.09 -8.16
C GLY A 116 0.74 -6.02 -9.25
N ILE A 117 0.67 -4.74 -8.85
CA ILE A 117 0.75 -3.60 -9.78
C ILE A 117 2.08 -3.59 -10.53
N LEU A 118 3.20 -3.73 -9.82
CA LEU A 118 4.53 -3.79 -10.46
C LEU A 118 4.68 -4.99 -11.41
N ALA A 119 4.03 -6.12 -11.11
CA ALA A 119 4.04 -7.29 -11.99
C ALA A 119 3.32 -7.04 -13.34
N ASN A 120 2.41 -6.06 -13.44
CA ASN A 120 1.82 -5.65 -14.73
C ASN A 120 2.87 -5.06 -15.68
N TYR A 121 3.98 -4.57 -15.14
CA TYR A 121 5.09 -3.95 -15.88
C TYR A 121 6.33 -4.85 -15.93
N GLY A 122 6.20 -6.15 -15.61
CA GLY A 122 7.31 -7.10 -15.65
C GLY A 122 8.40 -6.78 -14.62
N ILE A 123 8.02 -6.23 -13.47
CA ILE A 123 8.89 -5.97 -12.32
C ILE A 123 8.50 -6.94 -11.19
N GLU A 124 9.48 -7.71 -10.71
CA GLU A 124 9.31 -8.59 -9.55
C GLU A 124 9.78 -7.87 -8.27
N LEU A 125 8.83 -7.30 -7.52
CA LEU A 125 9.13 -6.69 -6.23
C LEU A 125 9.73 -7.73 -5.27
N ARG A 126 10.98 -7.51 -4.86
CA ARG A 126 11.69 -8.30 -3.85
C ARG A 126 11.97 -7.46 -2.61
N GLY A 127 12.49 -8.08 -1.56
CA GLY A 127 12.73 -7.37 -0.29
C GLY A 127 11.44 -6.91 0.39
N ILE A 128 10.33 -7.61 0.15
CA ILE A 128 9.03 -7.43 0.83
C ILE A 128 9.21 -7.90 2.27
N ALA A 129 9.70 -7.01 3.12
CA ALA A 129 10.22 -7.35 4.44
C ALA A 129 9.20 -7.06 5.54
N PHE A 130 8.46 -5.96 5.43
CA PHE A 130 7.53 -5.52 6.46
C PHE A 130 6.22 -5.03 5.84
N ASP A 131 5.10 -5.55 6.34
CA ASP A 131 3.75 -5.10 5.98
C ASP A 131 3.03 -4.65 7.25
N THR A 132 2.74 -3.36 7.38
CA THR A 132 2.17 -2.78 8.61
C THR A 132 0.78 -3.32 8.94
N MET A 133 0.03 -3.76 7.93
CA MET A 133 -1.24 -4.46 8.14
C MET A 133 -1.00 -5.76 8.92
N LEU A 134 0.02 -6.52 8.51
CA LEU A 134 0.36 -7.82 9.09
C LEU A 134 1.11 -7.68 10.42
N GLU A 135 1.94 -6.64 10.57
CA GLU A 135 2.53 -6.29 11.86
C GLU A 135 1.43 -6.06 12.90
N SER A 136 0.44 -5.22 12.56
CA SER A 136 -0.68 -4.97 13.46
C SER A 136 -1.53 -6.22 13.71
N TYR A 137 -1.79 -7.03 12.68
CA TYR A 137 -2.60 -8.24 12.80
C TYR A 137 -1.96 -9.26 13.74
N ILE A 138 -0.64 -9.47 13.61
CA ILE A 138 0.10 -10.41 14.46
C ILE A 138 0.28 -9.89 15.89
N LEU A 139 0.41 -8.58 16.07
CA LEU A 139 0.43 -7.99 17.42
C LEU A 139 -0.86 -8.28 18.18
N ASN A 140 -2.01 -8.08 17.54
CA ASN A 140 -3.32 -8.43 18.10
C ASN A 140 -4.41 -8.40 17.03
N SER A 141 -4.84 -9.57 16.57
CA SER A 141 -5.83 -9.73 15.49
C SER A 141 -7.24 -9.27 15.83
N VAL A 142 -7.54 -8.98 17.11
CA VAL A 142 -8.85 -8.50 17.58
C VAL A 142 -8.80 -7.07 18.12
N ALA A 143 -7.67 -6.36 17.95
CA ALA A 143 -7.53 -4.97 18.41
C ALA A 143 -8.44 -3.97 17.67
N GLY A 144 -8.94 -4.33 16.50
CA GLY A 144 -9.79 -3.50 15.65
C GLY A 144 -9.49 -3.75 14.18
N ARG A 145 -9.78 -2.77 13.33
CA ARG A 145 -9.41 -2.83 11.91
C ARG A 145 -7.90 -2.61 11.72
N HIS A 146 -7.35 -3.15 10.63
CA HIS A 146 -5.92 -3.11 10.30
C HIS A 146 -5.60 -2.31 9.02
N ASP A 147 -6.55 -1.53 8.51
CA ASP A 147 -6.30 -0.49 7.50
C ASP A 147 -5.53 0.70 8.09
N MET A 148 -4.80 1.40 7.22
CA MET A 148 -3.87 2.46 7.61
C MET A 148 -4.54 3.57 8.41
N ASP A 149 -5.72 4.03 8.03
CA ASP A 149 -6.46 5.08 8.75
C ASP A 149 -6.71 4.69 10.20
N SER A 150 -7.20 3.46 10.41
CA SER A 150 -7.43 2.90 11.75
C SER A 150 -6.13 2.72 12.53
N LEU A 151 -5.04 2.36 11.85
CA LEU A 151 -3.72 2.20 12.48
C LEU A 151 -3.10 3.54 12.87
N ALA A 152 -3.14 4.54 11.99
CA ALA A 152 -2.65 5.90 12.24
C ALA A 152 -3.37 6.52 13.43
N GLU A 153 -4.71 6.42 13.50
CA GLU A 153 -5.46 6.97 14.63
C GLU A 153 -5.12 6.23 15.94
N ARG A 154 -4.93 4.90 15.89
CA ARG A 154 -4.62 4.10 17.07
C ARG A 154 -3.21 4.37 17.60
N TRP A 155 -2.20 4.28 16.74
CA TRP A 155 -0.77 4.24 17.08
C TRP A 155 -0.06 5.59 16.97
N LEU A 156 -0.58 6.51 16.17
CA LEU A 156 0.03 7.83 15.96
C LEU A 156 -0.85 8.98 16.50
N LYS A 157 -2.13 8.70 16.80
CA LYS A 157 -3.15 9.71 17.13
C LYS A 157 -3.31 10.76 16.01
N HIS A 158 -3.09 10.31 14.78
CA HIS A 158 -3.17 11.11 13.56
C HIS A 158 -4.28 10.55 12.67
N LYS A 159 -5.00 11.45 12.01
CA LYS A 159 -6.03 11.10 11.03
C LYS A 159 -5.45 11.37 9.65
N THR A 160 -5.34 10.30 8.87
CA THR A 160 -4.90 10.35 7.48
C THR A 160 -5.90 11.07 6.60
N ILE A 161 -5.43 11.58 5.47
CA ILE A 161 -6.24 12.07 4.36
C ILE A 161 -6.92 10.84 3.76
N THR A 162 -8.25 10.83 3.77
CA THR A 162 -9.00 9.71 3.20
C THR A 162 -9.04 9.79 1.67
N PHE A 163 -9.13 8.65 0.98
CA PHE A 163 -9.27 8.64 -0.48
C PHE A 163 -10.48 9.46 -0.95
N GLU A 164 -11.57 9.46 -0.19
CA GLU A 164 -12.76 10.25 -0.53
C GLU A 164 -12.57 11.77 -0.38
N GLU A 165 -11.59 12.23 0.38
CA GLU A 165 -11.25 13.66 0.47
C GLU A 165 -10.62 14.16 -0.84
N ILE A 166 -9.81 13.33 -1.51
CA ILE A 166 -9.11 13.70 -2.76
C ILE A 166 -9.85 13.27 -4.03
N ALA A 167 -10.56 12.14 -3.99
CA ALA A 167 -11.24 11.56 -5.16
C ALA A 167 -12.76 11.83 -5.16
N GLY A 168 -13.33 12.25 -4.02
CA GLY A 168 -14.78 12.39 -3.87
C GLY A 168 -15.49 11.05 -3.61
N LYS A 169 -16.81 11.00 -3.85
CA LYS A 169 -17.68 9.85 -3.51
C LYS A 169 -18.68 9.51 -4.61
N GLY A 170 -19.11 8.25 -4.64
CA GLY A 170 -20.20 7.77 -5.50
C GLY A 170 -19.80 7.62 -6.97
N LYS A 171 -20.77 7.62 -7.88
CA LYS A 171 -20.53 7.36 -9.32
C LYS A 171 -19.68 8.42 -10.03
N ASN A 172 -19.54 9.61 -9.45
CA ASN A 172 -18.71 10.69 -9.97
C ASN A 172 -17.39 10.82 -9.19
N GLN A 173 -17.03 9.81 -8.40
CA GLN A 173 -15.71 9.72 -7.80
C GLN A 173 -14.65 9.67 -8.90
N LEU A 174 -13.59 10.45 -8.73
CA LEU A 174 -12.47 10.54 -9.65
C LEU A 174 -11.59 9.29 -9.55
N THR A 175 -10.95 8.93 -10.66
CA THR A 175 -9.79 8.02 -10.63
C THR A 175 -8.53 8.82 -10.32
N PHE A 176 -7.49 8.17 -9.79
CA PHE A 176 -6.31 8.88 -9.28
C PHE A 176 -5.60 9.75 -10.33
N ASN A 177 -5.60 9.33 -11.61
CA ASN A 177 -5.04 10.10 -12.73
C ASN A 177 -5.72 11.45 -13.01
N GLN A 178 -6.90 11.69 -12.43
CA GLN A 178 -7.68 12.92 -12.59
C GLN A 178 -7.48 13.90 -11.42
N ILE A 179 -6.75 13.49 -10.37
CA ILE A 179 -6.52 14.29 -9.17
C ILE A 179 -5.34 15.22 -9.43
N ALA A 180 -5.42 16.48 -8.97
CA ALA A 180 -4.31 17.42 -9.14
C ALA A 180 -3.04 16.91 -8.45
N LEU A 181 -1.87 17.12 -9.07
CA LEU A 181 -0.57 16.62 -8.61
C LEU A 181 -0.27 16.90 -7.13
N GLU A 182 -0.57 18.10 -6.64
CA GLU A 182 -0.29 18.48 -5.23
C GLU A 182 -1.21 17.75 -4.23
N GLU A 183 -2.49 17.54 -4.57
CA GLU A 183 -3.42 16.80 -3.71
C GLU A 183 -3.09 15.30 -3.72
N ALA A 184 -2.78 14.75 -4.91
CA ALA A 184 -2.27 13.40 -5.07
C ALA A 184 -0.95 13.19 -4.30
N GLY A 185 -0.05 14.18 -4.35
CA GLY A 185 1.23 14.15 -3.65
C GLY A 185 1.08 14.17 -2.13
N ARG A 186 0.15 14.97 -1.60
CA ARG A 186 -0.15 15.01 -0.16
C ARG A 186 -0.66 13.67 0.35
N TYR A 187 -1.61 13.06 -0.37
CA TYR A 187 -2.14 11.74 -0.03
C TYR A 187 -1.05 10.66 -0.12
N ALA A 188 -0.43 10.48 -1.28
CA ALA A 188 0.49 9.38 -1.53
C ALA A 188 1.76 9.46 -0.67
N ALA A 189 2.31 10.67 -0.45
CA ALA A 189 3.48 10.84 0.40
C ALA A 189 3.12 10.66 1.90
N GLU A 190 1.89 11.00 2.32
CA GLU A 190 1.42 10.69 3.67
C GLU A 190 1.31 9.19 3.89
N ASP A 191 0.77 8.43 2.92
CA ASP A 191 0.66 6.97 3.01
C ASP A 191 2.03 6.32 3.25
N ALA A 192 3.06 6.74 2.51
CA ALA A 192 4.42 6.27 2.70
C ALA A 192 5.03 6.69 4.06
N ASP A 193 4.86 7.95 4.47
CA ASP A 193 5.40 8.45 5.76
C ASP A 193 4.72 7.76 6.96
N VAL A 194 3.40 7.74 6.98
CA VAL A 194 2.60 7.09 8.03
C VAL A 194 2.95 5.62 8.13
N THR A 195 3.07 4.93 7.00
CA THR A 195 3.49 3.52 6.95
C THR A 195 4.86 3.31 7.60
N LEU A 196 5.85 4.16 7.28
CA LEU A 196 7.17 4.07 7.91
C LEU A 196 7.10 4.30 9.43
N GLN A 197 6.33 5.32 9.86
CA GLN A 197 6.17 5.63 11.28
C GLN A 197 5.42 4.53 12.05
N LEU A 198 4.42 3.91 11.43
CA LEU A 198 3.71 2.75 11.97
C LEU A 198 4.67 1.59 12.19
N HIS A 199 5.47 1.24 11.19
CA HIS A 199 6.50 0.20 11.30
C HIS A 199 7.49 0.49 12.43
N LEU A 200 8.01 1.72 12.51
CA LEU A 200 8.95 2.12 13.57
C LEU A 200 8.36 1.99 14.98
N LYS A 201 7.02 2.06 15.14
CA LYS A 201 6.35 1.79 16.42
C LYS A 201 6.02 0.31 16.65
N MET A 202 5.54 -0.40 15.63
CA MET A 202 5.06 -1.78 15.77
C MET A 202 6.16 -2.82 15.74
N TRP A 203 7.21 -2.63 14.93
CA TRP A 203 8.30 -3.59 14.79
C TRP A 203 9.06 -3.86 16.11
N PRO A 204 9.39 -2.85 16.95
CA PRO A 204 9.96 -3.09 18.27
C PRO A 204 9.04 -3.92 19.19
N ASP A 205 7.72 -3.69 19.10
CA ASP A 205 6.73 -4.40 19.91
C ASP A 205 6.58 -5.86 19.49
N LEU A 206 6.64 -6.13 18.19
CA LEU A 206 6.54 -7.48 17.62
C LEU A 206 7.71 -8.36 18.09
N GLN A 207 8.89 -7.77 18.28
CA GLN A 207 10.08 -8.46 18.77
C GLN A 207 10.04 -8.84 20.26
N LYS A 208 9.09 -8.30 21.05
CA LYS A 208 8.97 -8.60 22.48
C LYS A 208 8.63 -10.07 22.76
N HIS A 209 8.00 -10.77 21.81
CA HIS A 209 7.58 -12.16 21.96
C HIS A 209 7.99 -13.01 20.76
N LYS A 210 8.73 -14.11 20.99
CA LYS A 210 9.25 -14.97 19.91
C LYS A 210 8.17 -15.73 19.13
N GLY A 211 7.02 -16.01 19.75
CA GLY A 211 5.89 -16.68 19.09
C GLY A 211 5.31 -15.83 17.95
N PRO A 212 4.75 -14.64 18.24
CA PRO A 212 4.28 -13.70 17.22
C PRO A 212 5.34 -13.37 16.17
N LEU A 213 6.59 -13.11 16.60
CA LEU A 213 7.70 -12.83 15.67
C LEU A 213 7.92 -13.96 14.65
N ASN A 214 7.97 -15.22 15.09
CA ASN A 214 8.12 -16.37 14.20
C ASN A 214 6.96 -16.49 13.20
N VAL A 215 5.71 -16.25 13.63
CA VAL A 215 4.55 -16.29 12.74
C VAL A 215 4.66 -15.19 11.68
N PHE A 216 5.00 -13.97 12.09
CA PHE A 216 5.18 -12.85 11.17
C PHE A 216 6.29 -13.14 10.13
N GLU A 217 7.50 -13.49 10.58
CA GLU A 217 8.68 -13.63 9.71
C GLU A 217 8.62 -14.87 8.81
N ASN A 218 8.04 -15.98 9.28
CA ASN A 218 8.16 -17.28 8.61
C ASN A 218 6.85 -17.78 8.00
N ILE A 219 5.72 -17.13 8.30
CA ILE A 219 4.40 -17.50 7.74
C ILE A 219 3.82 -16.31 6.97
N GLU A 220 3.54 -15.20 7.64
CA GLU A 220 2.77 -14.10 7.04
C GLU A 220 3.55 -13.37 5.94
N MET A 221 4.76 -12.90 6.22
CA MET A 221 5.54 -12.14 5.24
C MET A 221 5.90 -12.97 3.98
N PRO A 222 6.35 -14.24 4.08
CA PRO A 222 6.56 -15.08 2.90
C PRO A 222 5.29 -15.38 2.10
N LEU A 223 4.12 -15.30 2.72
CA LEU A 223 2.83 -15.59 2.09
C LEU A 223 2.32 -14.41 1.23
N VAL A 224 2.71 -13.17 1.53
CA VAL A 224 2.33 -11.96 0.77
C VAL A 224 2.49 -12.12 -0.76
N PRO A 225 3.68 -12.44 -1.29
CA PRO A 225 3.85 -12.57 -2.74
C PRO A 225 3.18 -13.83 -3.31
N VAL A 226 2.94 -14.85 -2.49
CA VAL A 226 2.20 -16.06 -2.92
C VAL A 226 0.74 -15.73 -3.15
N LEU A 227 0.08 -15.01 -2.23
CA LEU A 227 -1.31 -14.58 -2.39
C LEU A 227 -1.48 -13.68 -3.60
N SER A 228 -0.56 -12.73 -3.82
CA SER A 228 -0.56 -11.90 -5.03
C SER A 228 -0.55 -12.74 -6.32
N ARG A 229 0.27 -13.80 -6.38
CA ARG A 229 0.30 -14.71 -7.55
C ARG A 229 -1.00 -15.50 -7.71
N ILE A 230 -1.54 -16.05 -6.62
CA ILE A 230 -2.79 -16.82 -6.64
C ILE A 230 -3.94 -15.94 -7.13
N GLU A 231 -4.09 -14.73 -6.56
CA GLU A 231 -5.14 -13.79 -6.95
C GLU A 231 -5.04 -13.40 -8.42
N ARG A 232 -3.83 -13.07 -8.90
CA ARG A 232 -3.59 -12.69 -10.30
C ARG A 232 -3.73 -13.84 -11.29
N ASN A 233 -3.51 -15.09 -10.87
CA ASN A 233 -3.79 -16.26 -11.70
C ASN A 233 -5.30 -16.44 -11.93
N GLY A 234 -6.10 -16.09 -10.92
CA GLY A 234 -7.54 -16.24 -10.95
C GLY A 234 -7.99 -17.71 -11.01
N VAL A 235 -9.27 -17.90 -11.31
CA VAL A 235 -9.88 -19.23 -11.46
C VAL A 235 -10.76 -19.23 -12.69
N LYS A 236 -10.63 -20.27 -13.53
CA LYS A 236 -11.46 -20.43 -14.72
C LYS A 236 -12.82 -20.99 -14.32
N ILE A 237 -13.87 -20.22 -14.59
CA ILE A 237 -15.27 -20.60 -14.30
C ILE A 237 -16.02 -20.75 -15.63
N ASP A 238 -16.84 -21.79 -15.77
CA ASP A 238 -17.76 -21.94 -16.91
C ASP A 238 -19.12 -21.27 -16.59
N PRO A 239 -19.45 -20.12 -17.22
CA PRO A 239 -20.70 -19.42 -16.95
C PRO A 239 -21.93 -20.20 -17.43
N LYS A 240 -21.79 -21.13 -18.39
CA LYS A 240 -22.93 -21.94 -18.86
C LYS A 240 -23.37 -22.95 -17.81
N VAL A 241 -22.41 -23.55 -17.10
CA VAL A 241 -22.72 -24.46 -15.99
C VAL A 241 -23.45 -23.71 -14.88
N LEU A 242 -22.99 -22.51 -14.52
CA LEU A 242 -23.66 -21.66 -13.53
C LEU A 242 -25.06 -21.23 -13.98
N HIS A 243 -25.22 -20.87 -15.25
CA HIS A 243 -26.51 -20.47 -15.80
C HIS A 243 -27.51 -21.63 -15.80
N ASN A 244 -27.11 -22.82 -16.26
CA ASN A 244 -27.96 -24.01 -16.22
C ASN A 244 -28.39 -24.36 -14.78
N HIS A 245 -27.47 -24.23 -13.82
CA HIS A 245 -27.79 -24.43 -12.41
C HIS A 245 -28.77 -23.36 -11.88
N SER A 246 -28.64 -22.11 -12.33
CA SER A 246 -29.60 -21.04 -11.99
C SER A 246 -31.01 -21.35 -12.50
N GLU A 247 -31.14 -21.83 -13.74
CA GLU A 247 -32.43 -22.24 -14.32
C GLU A 247 -33.04 -23.40 -13.52
N GLU A 248 -32.25 -24.41 -13.14
CA GLU A 248 -32.70 -25.51 -12.28
C GLU A 248 -33.20 -25.01 -10.92
N LEU A 249 -32.46 -24.09 -10.29
CA LEU A 249 -32.84 -23.52 -8.99
C LEU A 249 -34.14 -22.72 -9.09
N THR A 250 -34.36 -21.97 -10.17
CA THR A 250 -35.63 -21.26 -10.39
C THR A 250 -36.82 -22.23 -10.46
N LEU A 251 -36.67 -23.34 -11.20
CA LEU A 251 -37.73 -24.36 -11.27
C LEU A 251 -37.97 -25.02 -9.91
N ARG A 252 -36.90 -25.31 -9.15
CA ARG A 252 -37.00 -25.93 -7.82
C ARG A 252 -37.61 -25.00 -6.77
N LEU A 253 -37.39 -23.68 -6.88
CA LEU A 253 -38.06 -22.69 -6.03
C LEU A 253 -39.57 -22.67 -6.29
N ALA A 254 -39.99 -22.74 -7.56
CA ALA A 254 -41.40 -22.79 -7.92
C ALA A 254 -42.10 -24.09 -7.46
N GLU A 255 -41.39 -25.22 -7.46
CA GLU A 255 -41.91 -26.50 -6.92
C GLU A 255 -42.03 -26.51 -5.39
N LEU A 256 -41.28 -25.66 -4.68
CA LEU A 256 -41.32 -25.54 -3.22
C LEU A 256 -42.34 -24.51 -2.70
N GLU A 257 -42.86 -23.66 -3.58
CA GLU A 257 -43.91 -22.65 -3.31
C GLU A 257 -45.31 -23.27 -3.32
#